data_AF-A0A832AKK4-F1
#
_entry.id   AF-A0A832AKK4-F1
#
_cell.length_a   1.000
_cell.length_b   1.000
_cell.length_c   1.000
_cell.angle_alpha   90.00
_cell.angle_beta   90.00
_cell.angle_gamma   90.00
#
_symmetry.space_group_name_H-M   'P 1'
#
loop_
_entity.id
_entity.type
_entity.pdbx_description
1 polymer ?
#
loop_
_entity_poly.entity_id
_entity_poly.type
_entity_poly.pdbx_seq_one_letter_code
_entity_poly.pdbx_strand_id
1 'polypeptide(L)' 'MITHKIGIKFFFTGPATKPLAEYIPVFHGWIQQQALPGHLLIDVHDYSHVHHGPGILLVAHEANLSV' A
#
# COMPACT_ATOMS: atom_id res chain seq x y z
N MET A 1 16.12 4.56 -21.53
CA MET A 1 14.84 3.82 -21.44
C MET A 1 13.77 4.80 -20.98
N ILE A 2 12.59 4.80 -21.62
CA ILE A 2 11.45 5.62 -21.19
C ILE A 2 10.61 4.78 -20.24
N THR A 3 10.54 5.18 -18.97
CA THR A 3 9.71 4.51 -17.97
C THR A 3 8.27 5.00 -18.09
N HIS A 4 7.33 4.08 -18.25
CA HIS A 4 5.89 4.38 -18.28
C HIS A 4 5.27 3.96 -16.95
N LYS A 5 4.39 4.80 -16.39
CA LYS A 5 3.67 4.50 -15.15
C LYS A 5 2.22 4.18 -15.47
N ILE A 6 1.74 3.03 -15.00
CA ILE A 6 0.33 2.64 -15.09
C ILE A 6 -0.27 2.74 -13.68
N GLY A 7 -1.46 3.32 -13.59
CA GLY A 7 -2.22 3.43 -12.34
C GLY A 7 -3.53 2.65 -12.46
N ILE A 8 -3.78 1.77 -11.49
CA ILE A 8 -5.02 1.00 -11.38
C ILE A 8 -5.63 1.29 -10.01
N LYS A 9 -6.93 1.61 -9.97
CA LYS A 9 -7.67 1.90 -8.73
C LYS A 9 -8.86 0.96 -8.60
N PHE A 10 -8.95 0.28 -7.46
CA PHE A 10 -10.08 -0.55 -7.09
C PHE A 10 -10.94 0.19 -6.06
N PHE A 11 -12.26 0.03 -6.16
CA PHE A 11 -13.21 0.59 -5.20
C PHE A 11 -13.89 -0.55 -4.45
N PHE A 12 -13.87 -0.50 -3.12
CA PHE A 12 -14.55 -1.48 -2.29
C PHE A 12 -16.02 -1.08 -2.09
N THR A 13 -16.92 -2.06 -2.18
CA THR A 13 -18.33 -1.91 -1.83
C THR A 13 -18.56 -2.52 -0.44
N GLY A 14 -18.79 -1.68 0.57
CA GLY A 14 -19.04 -2.11 1.94
C GLY A 14 -18.55 -1.09 2.97
N PRO A 15 -19.01 -1.16 4.23
CA PRO A 15 -18.51 -0.27 5.28
C PRO A 15 -17.05 -0.61 5.60
N ALA A 16 -16.24 0.43 5.83
CA ALA A 16 -14.91 0.23 6.39
C ALA A 16 -15.05 -0.42 7.78
N THR A 17 -14.43 -1.57 7.97
CA THR A 17 -14.55 -2.32 9.23
C THR A 17 -13.58 -1.81 10.31
N LYS A 18 -12.50 -1.13 9.90
CA LYS A 18 -11.46 -0.56 10.78
C LYS A 18 -10.82 0.70 10.17
N PRO A 19 -10.27 1.61 11.00
CA PRO A 19 -9.37 2.67 10.54
C PRO A 19 -8.19 2.12 9.74
N LEU A 20 -7.79 2.83 8.68
CA LEU A 20 -6.68 2.38 7.81
C LEU A 20 -5.39 2.13 8.59
N ALA A 21 -5.03 3.01 9.52
CA ALA A 21 -3.80 2.89 10.30
C ALA A 21 -3.66 1.54 11.07
N GLU A 22 -4.77 0.89 11.41
CA GLU A 22 -4.73 -0.43 12.06
C GLU A 22 -4.18 -1.56 11.16
N TYR A 23 -4.08 -1.33 9.85
CA TYR A 23 -3.51 -2.29 8.90
C TYR A 23 -1.99 -2.20 8.77
N ILE A 24 -1.34 -1.16 9.30
CA ILE A 24 0.12 -0.98 9.22
C ILE A 24 0.91 -2.19 9.78
N PRO A 25 0.57 -2.77 10.94
CA PRO A 25 1.25 -3.95 11.46
C PRO A 25 1.13 -5.17 10.53
N VAL A 26 0.00 -5.31 9.81
CA VAL A 26 -0.20 -6.37 8.82
C VAL A 26 0.81 -6.22 7.68
N PHE A 27 0.97 -5.00 7.17
CA PHE A 27 1.92 -4.70 6.10
C PHE A 27 3.39 -4.84 6.54
N HIS A 28 3.72 -4.49 7.79
CA HIS A 28 5.03 -4.84 8.36
C HIS A 28 5.26 -6.36 8.37
N GLY A 29 4.24 -7.14 8.73
CA GLY A 29 4.29 -8.60 8.64
C GLY A 29 4.56 -9.08 7.21
N TRP A 30 3.89 -8.49 6.21
CA TRP A 30 4.11 -8.84 4.80
C TRP A 30 5.52 -8.53 4.33
N ILE A 31 6.09 -7.39 4.75
CA ILE A 31 7.48 -7.02 4.44
C ILE A 31 8.44 -8.03 5.08
N GLN A 32 8.29 -8.30 6.39
CA GLN A 32 9.17 -9.22 7.12
C GLN A 32 9.16 -10.64 6.57
N GLN A 33 7.98 -11.11 6.13
CA GLN A 33 7.78 -12.46 5.64
C GLN A 33 7.93 -12.59 4.12
N GLN A 34 8.20 -11.48 3.40
CA GLN A 34 8.17 -11.43 1.95
C GLN A 34 6.89 -12.07 1.37
N ALA A 35 5.74 -11.71 1.96
CA ALA A 35 4.48 -12.41 1.74
C ALA A 35 3.88 -12.23 0.35
N LEU A 36 4.47 -11.39 -0.51
CA LEU A 36 4.01 -11.10 -1.86
C LEU A 36 4.96 -11.74 -2.90
N PRO A 37 4.62 -12.93 -3.46
CA PRO A 37 5.51 -13.61 -4.39
C PRO A 37 5.82 -12.76 -5.63
N GLY A 38 7.08 -12.73 -6.04
CA GLY A 38 7.53 -11.98 -7.21
C GLY A 38 7.67 -10.47 -7.01
N HIS A 39 7.33 -9.94 -5.82
CA HIS A 39 7.47 -8.52 -5.50
C HIS A 39 8.15 -8.31 -4.15
N LEU A 40 9.20 -7.50 -4.14
CA LEU A 40 9.88 -7.13 -2.89
C LEU A 40 9.19 -5.90 -2.28
N LEU A 41 8.43 -6.10 -1.20
CA LEU A 41 7.95 -5.01 -0.37
C LEU A 41 9.12 -4.47 0.47
N ILE A 42 9.25 -3.15 0.52
CA ILE A 42 10.39 -2.46 1.14
C ILE A 42 9.93 -1.74 2.41
N ASP A 43 8.81 -1.01 2.31
CA ASP A 43 8.41 -0.07 3.35
C ASP A 43 6.90 0.19 3.35
N VAL A 44 6.38 0.64 4.49
CA VAL A 44 4.99 1.06 4.69
C VAL A 44 4.92 2.34 5.52
N HIS A 45 4.11 3.31 5.09
CA HIS A 45 3.99 4.62 5.75
C HIS A 45 2.53 5.06 5.89
N ASP A 46 2.23 5.72 7.02
CA ASP A 46 0.93 6.35 7.29
C ASP A 46 0.85 7.76 6.68
N TYR A 47 -0.05 7.93 5.72
CA TYR A 47 -0.38 9.20 5.07
C TYR A 47 -1.82 9.64 5.36
N SER A 48 -2.47 9.09 6.39
CA SER A 48 -3.85 9.44 6.76
C SER A 48 -4.04 10.93 7.09
N HIS A 49 -2.98 11.60 7.51
CA HIS A 49 -2.95 13.04 7.77
C HIS A 49 -2.96 13.90 6.49
N VAL A 50 -2.68 13.34 5.32
CA VAL A 50 -2.66 14.07 4.05
C VAL A 50 -4.04 14.10 3.44
N HIS A 51 -4.62 15.29 3.31
CA HIS A 51 -5.91 15.49 2.64
C HIS A 51 -5.85 14.99 1.18
N HIS A 52 -6.82 14.16 0.79
CA HIS A 52 -6.85 13.46 -0.51
C HIS A 52 -5.58 12.65 -0.82
N GLY A 53 -4.82 12.28 0.22
CA GLY A 53 -3.65 11.42 0.12
C GLY A 53 -3.99 9.94 -0.02
N PRO A 54 -2.96 9.09 -0.10
CA PRO A 54 -3.13 7.66 -0.33
C PRO A 54 -3.65 6.87 0.88
N GLY A 55 -3.85 7.49 2.05
CA GLY A 55 -4.19 6.77 3.28
C GLY A 55 -2.98 6.04 3.83
N ILE A 56 -2.70 4.83 3.33
CA ILE A 56 -1.44 4.11 3.55
C ILE A 56 -0.69 3.96 2.24
N LEU A 57 0.63 4.13 2.27
CA LEU A 57 1.52 3.88 1.13
C LEU A 57 2.45 2.71 1.42
N LEU A 58 2.43 1.70 0.56
CA LEU A 58 3.44 0.64 0.52
C LEU A 58 4.37 0.89 -0.66
N VAL A 59 5.67 0.82 -0.39
CA VAL A 59 6.72 0.94 -1.40
C VAL A 59 7.28 -0.45 -1.68
N ALA A 60 7.35 -0.81 -2.95
CA ALA A 60 7.89 -2.07 -3.44
C ALA A 60 8.96 -1.81 -4.52
N HIS A 61 9.74 -2.84 -4.83
CA HIS A 61 10.57 -2.81 -6.02
C HIS A 61 9.68 -2.64 -7.25
N GLU A 62 9.85 -1.51 -7.95
CA GLU A 62 9.13 -1.12 -9.18
C GLU A 62 7.63 -0.80 -9.02
N ALA A 63 7.08 -0.74 -7.80
CA ALA A 63 5.67 -0.42 -7.60
C ALA A 63 5.41 0.37 -6.31
N ASN A 64 4.33 1.17 -6.34
CA ASN A 64 3.74 1.82 -5.18
C ASN A 64 2.29 1.35 -5.06
N LEU A 65 1.91 0.84 -3.89
CA LEU A 65 0.55 0.40 -3.59
C LEU A 65 -0.04 1.31 -2.51
N SER A 66 -1.33 1.63 -2.62
CA SER A 66 -2.01 2.46 -1.63
C SER A 66 -3.40 1.93 -1.30
N VAL A 67 -3.82 2.14 -0.07
CA VAL A 67 -5.13 1.71 0.46
C VAL A 67 -5.79 2.86 1.20
#